data_AF-A0A9E0XJZ6-F1
#
_entry.id   AF-A0A9E0XJZ6-F1
#
_cell.length_a   1.000
_cell.length_b   1.000
_cell.length_c   1.000
_cell.angle_alpha   90.00
_cell.angle_beta   90.00
_cell.angle_gamma   90.00
#
_symmetry.space_group_name_H-M   'P 1'
#
loop_
_entity.id
_entity.type
_entity.pdbx_description
1 polymer ?
#
loop_
_entity_poly.entity_id
_entity_poly.type
_entity_poly.pdbx_seq_one_letter_code
_entity_poly.pdbx_strand_id
1 'polypeptide(L)' 'MRIAISSDEYFPIIDELLTEVKQRGHELSYF' A
#
# COMPACT_ATOMS: atom_id res chain seq x y z
N MET A 1 -7.11 7.96 7.44
CA MET A 1 -5.71 7.74 7.85
C MET A 1 -4.87 7.59 6.59
N ARG A 2 -3.68 8.21 6.55
CA ARG A 2 -2.75 8.08 5.43
C ARG A 2 -1.69 7.04 5.77
N ILE A 3 -1.46 6.09 4.88
CA ILE A 3 -0.49 5.00 5.02
C ILE A 3 0.59 5.18 3.96
N ALA A 4 1.84 5.16 4.40
CA ALA A 4 3.01 5.23 3.52
C ALA A 4 3.76 3.91 3.59
N ILE A 5 4.12 3.35 2.44
CA ILE A 5 4.88 2.10 2.32
C ILE A 5 6.10 2.40 1.46
N SER A 6 7.30 2.14 1.97
CA SER A 6 8.56 2.29 1.24
C SER A 6 9.25 0.96 1.07
N SER A 7 9.72 0.64 -0.13
CA SER A 7 10.49 -0.58 -0.36
C SER A 7 11.51 -0.44 -1.48
N ASP A 8 12.73 -0.93 -1.23
CA ASP A 8 13.81 -0.95 -2.21
C ASP A 8 13.66 -2.10 -3.23
N GLU A 9 12.76 -3.05 -2.97
CA GLU A 9 12.49 -4.21 -3.80
C GLU A 9 10.98 -4.35 -4.06
N TYR A 10 10.62 -4.91 -5.23
CA TYR A 10 9.22 -5.18 -5.55
C TYR A 10 8.76 -6.48 -4.88
N PHE A 11 7.73 -6.36 -4.03
CA PHE A 11 7.07 -7.49 -3.40
C PHE A 11 5.62 -7.59 -3.88
N PRO A 12 5.22 -8.66 -4.60
CA PRO A 12 3.85 -8.83 -5.10
C PRO A 12 2.76 -8.77 -4.01
N ILE A 13 3.10 -9.17 -2.78
CA ILE A 13 2.19 -9.11 -1.63
C ILE A 13 1.80 -7.67 -1.25
N ILE A 14 2.63 -6.69 -1.61
CA ILE A 14 2.31 -5.27 -1.37
C ILE A 14 1.10 -4.86 -2.21
N ASP A 15 0.93 -5.36 -3.43
CA ASP A 15 -0.22 -4.99 -4.28
C ASP A 15 -1.56 -5.45 -3.70
N GLU A 16 -1.59 -6.66 -3.12
CA GLU A 16 -2.78 -7.16 -2.40
C GLU A 16 -3.09 -6.28 -1.19
N LEU A 17 -2.05 -5.93 -0.43
CA LEU A 17 -2.18 -5.10 0.76
C LEU A 17 -2.64 -3.67 0.41
N LEU A 18 -2.12 -3.09 -0.68
CA LEU A 18 -2.52 -1.79 -1.20
C LEU A 18 -4.00 -1.78 -1.60
N THR A 19 -4.47 -2.88 -2.20
CA THR A 19 -5.86 -3.04 -2.62
C THR A 19 -6.80 -3.06 -1.42
N GLU A 20 -6.50 -3.83 -0.39
CA GLU A 20 -7.31 -3.87 0.84
C GLU A 20 -7.36 -2.52 1.55
N VAL A 21 -6.21 -1.88 1.70
CA VAL A 21 -6.09 -0.60 2.40
C VAL A 21 -6.90 0.49 1.67
N LYS A 22 -6.90 0.49 0.34
CA LYS A 22 -7.73 1.38 -0.48
C LYS A 22 -9.22 1.09 -0.33
N GLN A 23 -9.63 -0.19 -0.30
CA GLN A 23 -11.03 -0.59 -0.08
C GLN A 23 -11.56 -0.15 1.29
N ARG A 24 -10.69 -0.08 2.30
CA ARG A 24 -11.02 0.43 3.64
C ARG A 24 -11.10 1.96 3.73
N GLY A 25 -10.91 2.67 2.61
CA GLY A 25 -11.00 4.13 2.53
C GLY A 25 -9.78 4.86 3.07
N HIS A 26 -8.62 4.22 3.11
CA HIS A 26 -7.37 4.86 3.48
C HIS A 26 -6.63 5.42 2.26
N GLU A 27 -5.94 6.54 2.45
CA GLU A 27 -5.04 7.09 1.43
C GLU A 27 -3.69 6.40 1.51
N LEU A 28 -3.15 6.02 0.35
CA LEU A 28 -1.88 5.30 0.23
C LEU A 28 -0.85 6.09 -0.54
N SER A 29 0.40 5.98 -0.12
CA SER A 29 1.57 6.43 -0.86
C SER A 29 2.61 5.30 -0.86
N TYR A 30 2.96 4.80 -2.04
CA TYR A 30 3.98 3.79 -2.25
C TYR A 30 5.14 4.42 -3.02
N PHE A 31 6.36 4.27 -2.51
CA PHE A 31 7.56 4.89 -3.08
C PHE A 31 8.82 4.07 -2.82
#